data_AF-A0A3B9G977-F1
#
_entry.id   AF-A0A3B9G977-F1
#
_cell.length_a   1.000
_cell.length_b   1.000
_cell.length_c   1.000
_cell.angle_alpha   90.00
_cell.angle_beta   90.00
_cell.angle_gamma   90.00
#
_symmetry.space_group_name_H-M   'P 1'
#
loop_
_entity.id
_entity.type
_entity.pdbx_description
1 polymer ?
#
loop_
_entity_poly.entity_id
_entity_poly.type
_entity_poly.pdbx_seq_one_letter_code
_entity_poly.pdbx_strand_id
1 'polypeptide(L)'
;MTRNPLDYELTTIASYNTAIEQRDARPTQLAFSSMVAQRDARPTREEYNLVVQERDTRPTLGEVKDARLGSVVLQPDREDNSIKIRFSIEETDDFRVWTPRGGINEVRMPLEGGKKFYRFALEDE
;
A
#
# COMPACT_ATOMS: atom_id res chain seq x y z
N MET A 1 49.56 -25.23 22.15
CA MET A 1 50.77 -25.14 21.31
C MET A 1 50.75 -23.79 20.61
N THR A 2 51.73 -22.93 20.83
CA THR A 2 51.93 -21.71 20.03
C THR A 2 52.63 -22.13 18.74
N ARG A 3 52.08 -21.77 17.57
CA ARG A 3 52.66 -22.12 16.26
C ARG A 3 53.88 -21.23 15.96
N ASN A 4 54.80 -21.74 15.14
CA ASN A 4 56.05 -21.06 14.81
C ASN A 4 55.74 -19.84 13.90
N PRO A 5 56.23 -18.63 14.22
CA PRO A 5 56.06 -17.45 13.36
C PRO A 5 56.54 -17.63 11.90
N LEU A 6 57.50 -18.53 11.66
CA LEU A 6 57.96 -18.89 10.32
C LEU A 6 56.85 -19.52 9.47
N ASP A 7 55.86 -20.19 10.07
CA ASP A 7 54.75 -20.83 9.36
C ASP A 7 53.78 -19.81 8.73
N TYR A 8 53.91 -18.54 9.12
CA TYR A 8 53.03 -17.44 8.71
C TYR A 8 53.79 -16.28 8.04
N GLU A 9 55.06 -16.49 7.68
CA GLU A 9 55.91 -15.46 7.06
C GLU A 9 56.00 -14.15 7.88
N LEU A 10 55.83 -14.21 9.20
CA LEU A 10 55.86 -13.06 10.11
C LEU A 10 57.31 -12.71 10.52
N THR A 11 58.20 -12.61 9.54
CA THR A 11 59.66 -12.46 9.74
C THR A 11 60.13 -11.01 9.78
N THR A 12 59.27 -10.06 9.42
CA THR A 12 59.58 -8.62 9.41
C THR A 12 58.59 -7.82 10.26
N ILE A 13 59.04 -6.67 10.78
CA ILE A 13 58.16 -5.72 11.49
C ILE A 13 56.98 -5.31 10.60
N ALA A 14 57.21 -5.14 9.28
CA ALA A 14 56.16 -4.85 8.31
C ALA A 14 55.10 -5.97 8.24
N SER A 15 55.51 -7.23 8.10
CA SER A 15 54.59 -8.38 8.07
C SER A 15 53.77 -8.52 9.37
N TYR A 16 54.39 -8.21 10.52
CA TYR A 16 53.73 -8.24 11.82
C TYR A 16 52.70 -7.12 11.99
N ASN A 17 53.05 -5.90 11.60
CA ASN A 17 52.14 -4.75 11.68
C ASN A 17 50.91 -4.94 10.79
N THR A 18 51.08 -5.47 9.56
CA THR A 18 49.96 -5.80 8.68
C THR A 18 48.99 -6.81 9.32
N ALA A 19 49.51 -7.83 10.02
CA ALA A 19 48.67 -8.81 10.70
C ALA A 19 47.91 -8.20 11.89
N ILE A 20 48.52 -7.24 12.60
CA ILE A 20 47.85 -6.48 13.67
C ILE A 20 46.72 -5.62 13.10
N GLU A 21 46.99 -4.87 12.04
CA GLU A 21 45.99 -4.02 11.39
C GLU A 21 44.79 -4.86 10.91
N GLN A 22 45.03 -6.01 10.29
CA GLN A 22 43.97 -6.94 9.89
C GLN A 22 43.21 -7.49 11.08
N ARG A 23 43.91 -7.85 12.17
CA ARG A 23 43.30 -8.36 13.40
C ARG A 23 42.38 -7.32 14.02
N ASP A 24 42.86 -6.08 14.11
CA ASP A 24 42.17 -4.95 14.73
C ASP A 24 41.02 -4.44 13.86
N ALA A 25 41.06 -4.68 12.55
CA ALA A 25 39.95 -4.44 11.64
C ALA A 25 38.81 -5.49 11.71
N ARG A 26 39.02 -6.64 12.37
CA ARG A 26 37.95 -7.65 12.47
C ARG A 26 36.81 -7.18 13.38
N PRO A 27 35.56 -7.52 13.05
CA PRO A 27 34.43 -7.25 13.94
C PRO A 27 34.65 -7.83 15.34
N THR A 28 34.29 -7.05 16.35
CA THR A 28 34.26 -7.55 17.73
C THR A 28 33.16 -8.60 17.89
N GLN A 29 33.26 -9.44 18.93
CA GLN A 29 32.21 -10.42 19.25
C GLN A 29 30.86 -9.74 19.47
N LEU A 30 30.85 -8.57 20.10
CA LEU A 30 29.65 -7.74 20.31
C LEU A 30 29.04 -7.27 18.97
N ALA A 31 29.88 -6.82 18.03
CA ALA A 31 29.41 -6.41 16.71
C ALA A 31 28.80 -7.59 15.93
N PHE A 32 29.43 -8.77 16.01
CA PHE A 32 28.90 -9.98 15.38
C PHE A 32 27.56 -10.42 15.99
N SER A 33 27.46 -10.48 17.32
CA SER A 33 26.21 -10.86 17.99
C SER A 33 25.07 -9.89 17.69
N SER A 34 25.37 -8.59 17.59
CA SER A 34 24.38 -7.57 17.21
C SER A 34 23.85 -7.79 15.78
N MET A 35 24.72 -8.09 14.81
CA MET A 35 24.30 -8.40 13.44
C MET A 35 23.45 -9.68 13.36
N VAL A 36 23.81 -10.71 14.12
CA VAL A 36 23.02 -11.96 14.20
C VAL A 36 21.63 -11.69 14.77
N ALA A 37 21.54 -10.96 15.88
CA ALA A 37 20.26 -10.60 16.48
C ALA A 37 19.37 -9.78 15.52
N GLN A 38 19.96 -8.83 14.79
CA GLN A 38 19.23 -8.07 13.77
C GLN A 38 18.73 -8.94 12.62
N ARG A 39 19.54 -9.93 12.17
CA ARG A 39 19.12 -10.89 11.14
C ARG A 39 17.98 -11.76 11.64
N ASP A 40 18.09 -12.27 12.86
CA ASP A 40 17.11 -13.19 13.45
C ASP A 40 15.79 -12.48 13.81
N ALA A 41 15.81 -11.16 13.97
CA ALA A 41 14.62 -10.32 14.13
C ALA A 41 13.90 -9.96 12.82
N ARG A 42 14.44 -10.33 11.64
CA ARG A 42 13.78 -10.06 10.36
C ARG A 42 12.60 -11.01 10.16
N PRO A 43 11.50 -10.55 9.52
CA PRO A 43 10.39 -11.41 9.18
C PRO A 43 10.83 -12.60 8.33
N THR A 44 10.20 -13.74 8.59
CA THR A 44 10.28 -14.93 7.75
C THR A 44 9.66 -14.67 6.37
N ARG A 45 9.95 -15.56 5.42
CA ARG A 45 9.36 -15.48 4.08
C ARG A 45 7.84 -15.62 4.11
N GLU A 46 7.32 -16.44 5.01
CA GLU A 46 5.90 -16.67 5.20
C GLU A 46 5.17 -15.43 5.72
N GLU A 47 5.71 -14.80 6.78
CA GLU A 47 5.18 -13.53 7.32
C GLU A 47 5.20 -12.40 6.28
N TYR A 48 6.27 -12.32 5.48
CA TYR A 48 6.34 -11.36 4.37
C TYR A 48 5.25 -11.62 3.33
N ASN A 49 5.02 -12.88 2.96
CA ASN A 49 4.00 -13.23 1.97
C ASN A 49 2.58 -12.91 2.48
N LEU A 50 2.31 -13.10 3.77
CA LEU A 50 1.03 -12.72 4.39
C LEU A 50 0.78 -11.22 4.28
N VAL A 51 1.76 -10.38 4.61
CA VAL A 51 1.64 -8.92 4.49
C VAL A 51 1.42 -8.48 3.04
N VAL A 52 2.10 -9.14 2.10
CA VAL A 52 1.90 -8.89 0.67
C VAL A 52 0.48 -9.25 0.24
N GLN A 53 -0.02 -10.42 0.67
CA GLN A 53 -1.39 -10.84 0.38
C GLN A 53 -2.41 -9.84 0.95
N GLU A 54 -2.26 -9.44 2.21
CA GLU A 54 -3.12 -8.42 2.81
C GLU A 54 -3.09 -7.12 2.03
N ARG A 55 -1.90 -6.64 1.65
CA ARG A 55 -1.74 -5.43 0.82
C ARG A 55 -2.47 -5.59 -0.52
N ASP A 56 -2.34 -6.75 -1.17
CA ASP A 56 -2.93 -7.00 -2.48
C ASP A 56 -4.46 -7.16 -2.43
N THR A 57 -5.02 -7.48 -1.25
CA THR A 57 -6.47 -7.45 -1.01
C THR A 57 -7.02 -6.06 -0.66
N ARG A 58 -6.16 -5.06 -0.42
CA ARG A 58 -6.63 -3.70 -0.11
C ARG A 58 -7.20 -3.07 -1.38
N PRO A 59 -8.41 -2.46 -1.31
CA PRO A 59 -8.95 -1.70 -2.42
C PRO A 59 -7.98 -0.61 -2.88
N THR A 60 -7.87 -0.41 -4.19
CA THR A 60 -7.10 0.67 -4.80
C THR A 60 -7.71 2.02 -4.48
N LEU A 61 -6.90 3.09 -4.55
CA LEU A 61 -7.39 4.46 -4.38
C LEU A 61 -8.48 4.85 -5.42
N GLY A 62 -8.57 4.13 -6.55
CA GLY A 62 -9.67 4.25 -7.52
C GLY A 62 -10.96 3.61 -7.02
N GLU A 63 -10.88 2.38 -6.47
CA GLU A 63 -12.01 1.66 -5.88
C GLU A 63 -12.55 2.34 -4.61
N VAL A 64 -11.69 3.04 -3.85
CA VAL A 64 -12.09 3.87 -2.70
C VAL A 64 -12.68 5.22 -3.12
N LYS A 65 -12.43 5.72 -4.34
CA LYS A 65 -13.00 6.99 -4.82
C LYS A 65 -14.48 6.90 -5.21
N ASP A 66 -15.00 5.69 -5.46
CA ASP A 66 -16.44 5.38 -5.46
C ASP A 66 -17.01 5.25 -4.03
N ALA A 67 -16.16 5.15 -3.00
CA ALA A 67 -16.54 4.97 -1.61
C ALA A 67 -16.59 6.27 -0.78
N ARG A 68 -16.72 7.45 -1.41
CA ARG A 68 -17.20 8.63 -0.67
C ARG A 68 -18.68 8.42 -0.40
N LEU A 69 -19.06 8.24 0.88
CA LEU A 69 -20.46 8.19 1.28
C LEU A 69 -21.22 9.36 0.63
N GLY A 70 -22.15 9.04 -0.27
CA GLY A 70 -23.03 10.01 -0.93
C GLY A 70 -22.55 10.68 -2.23
N SER A 71 -21.38 10.34 -2.79
CA SER A 71 -20.90 10.99 -4.02
C SER A 71 -20.64 10.01 -5.17
N VAL A 72 -21.32 10.23 -6.30
CA VAL A 72 -21.11 9.51 -7.57
C VAL A 72 -20.54 10.48 -8.62
N VAL A 73 -19.46 10.09 -9.31
CA VAL A 73 -18.90 10.84 -10.44
C VAL A 73 -19.43 10.23 -11.74
N LEU A 74 -20.08 11.05 -12.56
CA LEU A 74 -20.65 10.59 -13.83
C LEU A 74 -19.98 11.29 -15.01
N GLN A 75 -19.68 10.50 -16.03
CA GLN A 75 -19.21 10.98 -17.32
C GLN A 75 -20.42 11.11 -18.27
N PRO A 76 -20.60 12.26 -18.96
CA PRO A 76 -21.67 12.41 -19.93
C PRO A 76 -21.47 11.49 -21.13
N ASP A 77 -22.58 11.14 -21.77
CA ASP A 77 -22.57 10.45 -23.05
C ASP A 77 -21.86 11.31 -24.11
N ARG A 78 -21.16 10.65 -25.05
CA ARG A 78 -20.30 11.34 -26.04
C ARG A 78 -21.10 12.00 -27.16
N GLU A 79 -22.32 11.54 -27.42
CA GLU A 79 -23.16 12.03 -28.50
C GLU A 79 -23.99 13.23 -28.07
N ASP A 80 -24.55 13.17 -26.86
CA ASP A 80 -25.47 14.20 -26.36
C ASP A 80 -24.90 15.11 -25.26
N ASN A 81 -23.66 14.83 -24.82
CA ASN A 81 -22.95 15.55 -23.76
C ASN A 81 -23.80 15.74 -22.49
N SER A 82 -24.63 14.74 -22.16
CA SER A 82 -25.53 14.75 -21.02
C SER A 82 -25.39 13.48 -20.19
N ILE A 83 -25.75 13.56 -18.91
CA ILE A 83 -25.96 12.38 -18.07
C ILE A 83 -27.46 12.11 -17.96
N LYS A 84 -27.82 10.84 -17.98
CA LYS A 84 -29.18 10.36 -17.72
C LYS A 84 -29.17 9.47 -16.50
N ILE A 85 -29.84 9.93 -15.44
CA ILE A 85 -29.99 9.17 -14.19
C ILE A 85 -31.43 8.66 -14.10
N ARG A 86 -31.57 7.36 -13.82
CA ARG A 86 -32.86 6.73 -13.51
C ARG A 86 -32.80 6.12 -12.13
N PHE A 87 -33.76 6.46 -11.26
CA PHE A 87 -33.80 5.97 -9.89
C PHE A 87 -35.25 5.75 -9.43
N SER A 88 -35.49 4.72 -8.63
CA SER A 88 -36.74 4.53 -7.88
C SER A 88 -36.51 4.88 -6.41
N ILE A 89 -37.52 5.46 -5.77
CA ILE A 89 -37.52 5.65 -4.32
C ILE A 89 -38.18 4.41 -3.72
N GLU A 90 -37.56 3.81 -2.71
CA GLU A 90 -38.09 2.64 -2.01
C GLU A 90 -38.16 2.92 -0.50
N GLU A 91 -39.18 2.39 0.15
CA GLU A 91 -39.43 2.55 1.59
C GLU A 91 -39.39 1.17 2.27
N THR A 92 -38.95 1.11 3.53
CA THR A 92 -38.91 -0.11 4.34
C THR A 92 -39.16 0.22 5.80
N ASP A 93 -39.83 -0.69 6.51
CA ASP A 93 -40.01 -0.61 7.96
C ASP A 93 -39.08 -1.57 8.74
N ASP A 94 -38.38 -2.47 8.04
CA ASP A 94 -37.66 -3.60 8.66
C ASP A 94 -36.21 -3.80 8.16
N PHE A 95 -35.73 -2.93 7.28
CA PHE A 95 -34.41 -3.00 6.60
C PHE A 95 -34.18 -4.27 5.76
N ARG A 96 -35.21 -5.09 5.53
CA ARG A 96 -35.12 -6.35 4.79
C ARG A 96 -35.98 -6.33 3.54
N VAL A 97 -37.20 -5.82 3.65
CA VAL A 97 -38.14 -5.74 2.53
C VAL A 97 -38.30 -4.28 2.15
N TRP A 98 -37.91 -3.95 0.92
CA TRP A 98 -38.01 -2.62 0.35
C TRP A 98 -39.18 -2.59 -0.64
N THR A 99 -40.07 -1.61 -0.49
CA THR A 99 -41.24 -1.41 -1.36
C THR A 99 -41.11 -0.12 -2.16
N PRO A 100 -41.22 -0.16 -3.50
CA PRO A 100 -41.13 1.04 -4.33
C PRO A 100 -42.24 2.05 -4.04
N ARG A 101 -41.85 3.29 -3.79
CA ARG A 101 -42.73 4.46 -3.71
C ARG A 101 -42.97 5.02 -5.12
N GLY A 102 -43.76 4.29 -5.91
CA GLY A 102 -44.14 4.69 -7.27
C GLY A 102 -43.16 4.25 -8.37
N GLY A 103 -43.17 4.96 -9.50
CA GLY A 103 -42.41 4.61 -10.71
C GLY A 103 -40.95 5.06 -10.72
N ILE A 104 -40.25 4.77 -11.81
CA ILE A 104 -38.86 5.20 -12.04
C ILE A 104 -38.84 6.71 -12.30
N ASN A 105 -38.07 7.46 -11.50
CA ASN A 105 -37.76 8.86 -11.74
C ASN A 105 -36.60 8.97 -12.73
N GLU A 106 -36.65 9.96 -13.60
CA GLU A 106 -35.61 10.21 -14.61
C GLU A 106 -35.19 11.68 -14.57
N VAL A 107 -33.88 11.92 -14.51
CA VAL A 107 -33.29 13.26 -14.62
C VAL A 107 -32.24 13.26 -15.72
N ARG A 108 -32.37 14.22 -16.64
CA ARG A 108 -31.39 14.47 -17.70
C ARG A 108 -30.76 15.83 -17.48
N MET A 109 -29.43 15.88 -17.42
CA MET A 109 -28.66 17.10 -17.21
C MET A 109 -27.63 17.24 -18.33
N PRO A 110 -27.71 18.30 -19.17
CA PRO A 110 -26.71 18.61 -20.18
C PRO A 110 -25.52 19.36 -19.57
N LEU A 111 -24.35 19.23 -20.17
CA LEU A 111 -23.11 19.79 -19.61
C LEU A 111 -22.86 21.18 -20.20
N GLU A 112 -22.58 22.15 -19.32
CA GLU A 112 -22.25 23.50 -19.76
C GLU A 112 -20.89 23.57 -20.46
N GLY A 113 -20.72 24.57 -21.34
CA GLY A 113 -19.55 24.72 -22.20
C GLY A 113 -18.22 24.66 -21.45
N GLY A 114 -17.32 23.79 -21.90
CA GLY A 114 -15.96 23.66 -21.38
C GLY A 114 -15.82 22.82 -20.09
N LYS A 115 -16.91 22.34 -19.50
CA LYS A 115 -16.85 21.37 -18.39
C LYS A 115 -16.68 19.94 -18.94
N LYS A 116 -16.33 18.99 -18.07
CA LYS A 116 -16.08 17.58 -18.46
C LYS A 116 -16.76 16.54 -17.56
N PHE A 117 -17.13 16.89 -16.34
CA PHE A 117 -17.59 15.95 -15.32
C PHE A 117 -18.71 16.57 -14.48
N TYR A 118 -19.59 15.71 -13.95
CA TYR A 118 -20.54 16.05 -12.90
C TYR A 118 -20.05 15.54 -11.55
N ARG A 119 -20.47 16.24 -10.48
CA ARG A 119 -20.37 15.77 -9.10
C ARG A 119 -21.67 16.09 -8.38
N PHE A 120 -22.30 15.08 -7.78
CA PHE A 120 -23.37 15.31 -6.81
C PHE A 120 -22.74 15.66 -5.46
N ALA A 121 -23.10 16.81 -4.92
CA ALA A 121 -22.80 17.20 -3.55
C ALA A 121 -24.13 17.24 -2.82
N LEU A 122 -24.28 16.37 -1.81
CA LEU A 122 -25.42 16.40 -0.91
C LEU A 122 -25.05 17.35 0.23
N GLU A 123 -25.94 18.28 0.53
CA GLU A 123 -25.84 19.16 1.69
C GLU A 123 -26.71 18.56 2.81
N ASP A 124 -26.24 18.64 4.05
CA ASP A 124 -27.09 18.32 5.20
C ASP A 124 -28.14 19.45 5.34
N GLU A 125 -29.42 19.10 5.45
CA GLU A 125 -30.50 20.05 5.74
C GLU A 125 -30.40 20.63 7.16
#